data_AF-A0A7X7S8E3-F1
#
_entry.id   AF-A0A7X7S8E3-F1
#
_cell.length_a   1.000
_cell.length_b   1.000
_cell.length_c   1.000
_cell.angle_alpha   90.00
_cell.angle_beta   90.00
_cell.angle_gamma   90.00
#
_symmetry.space_group_name_H-M   'P 1'
#
loop_
_entity.id
_entity.type
_entity.pdbx_description
1 polymer ?
#
loop_
_entity_poly.entity_id
_entity_poly.type
_entity_poly.pdbx_seq_one_letter_code
_entity_poly.pdbx_strand_id
1 'polypeptide(L)'
;IRALQEQTEEYLRLGGYYDVEVTTVFHQWMGGFPASESEALGLISLSSVVGALSGATKIITKTTHESIGIPTKEANGEGIKATKFVVNLLKDQKFPESKELTTEINQIKREVKCLMDAVMHLGNNDLAVGTVKAFEQGVIDVPFAPSRYNKGDILPARDNEGRIRILEFGNLGLSEEIKNFHRKKIKERADYEGREVSFQLTVDDIYAVSQGSLVGRPQRKE
;
A
#
# COMPACT_ATOMS: atom_id res chain seq x y z
N ILE A 1 0.86 -8.41 -0.85
CA ILE A 1 1.02 -9.44 -1.91
C ILE A 1 0.44 -10.78 -1.46
N ARG A 2 0.98 -11.45 -0.43
CA ARG A 2 0.46 -12.75 0.04
C ARG A 2 -1.04 -12.73 0.42
N ALA A 3 -1.44 -11.81 1.31
CA ALA A 3 -2.85 -11.64 1.68
C ALA A 3 -3.78 -11.41 0.47
N LEU A 4 -3.34 -10.59 -0.50
CA LEU A 4 -4.08 -10.33 -1.73
C LEU A 4 -4.28 -11.61 -2.55
N GLN A 5 -3.22 -12.38 -2.78
CA GLN A 5 -3.31 -13.64 -3.53
C GLN A 5 -4.23 -14.64 -2.83
N GLU A 6 -3.97 -14.90 -1.54
CA GLU A 6 -4.74 -15.85 -0.75
C GLU A 6 -6.24 -15.51 -0.72
N GLN A 7 -6.59 -14.24 -0.47
CA GLN A 7 -7.98 -13.83 -0.42
C GLN A 7 -8.63 -13.78 -1.80
N THR A 8 -7.88 -13.44 -2.86
CA THR A 8 -8.42 -13.50 -4.23
C THR A 8 -8.82 -14.93 -4.58
N GLU A 9 -7.93 -15.91 -4.32
CA GLU A 9 -8.22 -17.32 -4.53
C GLU A 9 -9.36 -17.84 -3.64
N GLU A 10 -9.47 -17.34 -2.41
CA GLU A 10 -10.57 -17.64 -1.48
C GLU A 10 -11.91 -17.12 -2.02
N TYR A 11 -11.98 -15.83 -2.38
CA TYR A 11 -13.22 -15.21 -2.88
C TYR A 11 -13.65 -15.76 -4.24
N LEU A 12 -12.70 -16.12 -5.13
CA LEU A 12 -13.02 -16.82 -6.38
C LEU A 12 -13.68 -18.17 -6.12
N ARG A 13 -13.12 -18.97 -5.20
CA ARG A 13 -13.69 -20.26 -4.81
C ARG A 13 -15.07 -20.12 -4.15
N LEU A 14 -15.25 -19.13 -3.28
CA LEU A 14 -16.55 -18.81 -2.68
C LEU A 14 -17.59 -18.39 -3.73
N GLY A 15 -17.15 -17.71 -4.79
CA GLY A 15 -17.98 -17.34 -5.94
C GLY A 15 -18.26 -18.48 -6.93
N GLY A 16 -17.75 -19.70 -6.68
CA GLY A 16 -17.92 -20.84 -7.58
C GLY A 16 -16.95 -20.88 -8.77
N TYR A 17 -15.91 -20.05 -8.77
CA TYR A 17 -14.89 -20.00 -9.81
C TYR A 17 -13.67 -20.84 -9.39
N TYR A 18 -13.55 -22.04 -9.96
CA TYR A 18 -12.50 -23.00 -9.60
C TYR A 18 -11.37 -23.11 -10.63
N ASP A 19 -11.58 -22.59 -11.84
CA ASP A 19 -10.65 -22.68 -12.97
C ASP A 19 -10.08 -21.31 -13.33
N VAL A 20 -9.45 -20.66 -12.34
CA VAL A 20 -8.83 -19.34 -12.49
C VAL A 20 -7.42 -19.39 -11.93
N GLU A 21 -6.44 -19.08 -12.78
CA GLU A 21 -5.04 -18.93 -12.36
C GLU A 21 -4.80 -17.51 -11.83
N VAL A 22 -4.47 -17.40 -10.54
CA VAL A 22 -4.20 -16.12 -9.88
C VAL A 22 -2.70 -15.86 -9.88
N THR A 23 -2.31 -14.69 -10.40
CA THR A 23 -0.94 -14.17 -10.34
C THR A 23 -0.92 -12.79 -9.70
N THR A 24 0.23 -12.36 -9.22
CA THR A 24 0.38 -11.06 -8.54
C THR A 24 1.34 -10.13 -9.27
N VAL A 25 1.03 -8.84 -9.23
CA VAL A 25 1.91 -7.78 -9.72
C VAL A 25 2.27 -6.83 -8.58
N PHE A 26 3.56 -6.63 -8.37
CA PHE A 26 4.10 -5.63 -7.46
C PHE A 26 4.50 -4.40 -8.28
N HIS A 27 3.91 -3.26 -7.97
CA HIS A 27 4.36 -1.99 -8.51
C HIS A 27 5.47 -1.48 -7.59
N GLN A 28 6.60 -1.07 -8.14
CA GLN A 28 7.57 -0.28 -7.38
C GLN A 28 6.91 1.02 -6.89
N TRP A 29 7.60 1.78 -6.03
CA TRP A 29 7.06 2.99 -5.42
C TRP A 29 6.21 3.83 -6.38
N MET A 30 4.99 4.18 -5.97
CA MET A 30 4.01 4.88 -6.81
C MET A 30 3.78 6.34 -6.36
N GLY A 31 4.43 6.78 -5.29
CA GLY A 31 4.39 8.17 -4.84
C GLY A 31 5.47 9.03 -5.48
N GLY A 32 5.73 10.21 -4.90
CA GLY A 32 6.77 11.12 -5.37
C GLY A 32 8.17 10.49 -5.30
N PHE A 33 8.94 10.66 -6.36
CA PHE A 33 10.34 10.21 -6.46
C PHE A 33 11.31 11.34 -6.07
N PRO A 34 12.52 10.99 -5.60
CA PRO A 34 13.60 11.96 -5.48
C PRO A 34 13.99 12.52 -6.85
N ALA A 35 14.49 13.76 -6.87
CA ALA A 35 14.98 14.41 -8.08
C ALA A 35 16.34 13.89 -8.54
N SER A 36 17.15 13.40 -7.60
CA SER A 36 18.44 12.77 -7.90
C SER A 36 18.23 11.41 -8.56
N GLU A 37 18.77 11.22 -9.75
CA GLU A 37 18.69 9.94 -10.47
C GLU A 37 19.33 8.79 -9.68
N SER A 38 20.42 9.06 -8.95
CA SER A 38 21.07 8.05 -8.10
C SER A 38 20.17 7.61 -6.94
N GLU A 39 19.45 8.55 -6.32
CA GLU A 39 18.48 8.23 -5.26
C GLU A 39 17.26 7.49 -5.84
N ALA A 40 16.79 7.91 -7.01
CA ALA A 40 15.70 7.24 -7.72
C ALA A 40 16.06 5.79 -8.07
N LEU A 41 17.29 5.55 -8.55
CA LEU A 41 17.81 4.21 -8.81
C LEU A 41 17.95 3.38 -7.54
N GLY A 42 18.35 4.01 -6.43
CA GLY A 42 18.34 3.39 -5.10
C GLY A 42 16.94 2.92 -4.69
N LEU A 43 15.93 3.78 -4.88
CA LEU A 43 14.53 3.46 -4.58
C LEU A 43 13.97 2.35 -5.49
N ILE A 44 14.30 2.36 -6.78
CA ILE A 44 13.97 1.29 -7.75
C ILE A 44 14.57 -0.04 -7.29
N SER A 45 15.85 -0.02 -6.89
CA SER A 45 16.58 -1.21 -6.46
C SER A 45 15.99 -1.77 -5.16
N LEU A 46 15.73 -0.92 -4.16
CA LEU A 46 15.07 -1.32 -2.92
C LEU A 46 13.67 -1.91 -3.17
N SER A 47 12.87 -1.25 -4.03
CA SER A 47 11.55 -1.74 -4.41
C SER A 47 11.62 -3.10 -5.12
N SER A 48 12.68 -3.35 -5.88
CA SER A 48 12.94 -4.63 -6.54
C SER A 48 13.24 -5.75 -5.53
N VAL A 49 13.98 -5.44 -4.46
CA VAL A 49 14.20 -6.38 -3.35
C VAL A 49 12.86 -6.79 -2.73
N VAL A 50 12.00 -5.82 -2.41
CA VAL A 50 10.67 -6.09 -1.82
C VAL A 50 9.80 -6.90 -2.79
N GLY A 51 9.77 -6.52 -4.07
CA GLY A 51 9.02 -7.24 -5.10
C GLY A 51 9.46 -8.70 -5.21
N ALA A 52 10.76 -8.96 -5.31
CA ALA A 52 11.31 -10.31 -5.40
C ALA A 52 11.01 -11.15 -4.15
N LEU A 53 11.31 -10.62 -2.97
CA LEU A 53 11.13 -11.35 -1.70
C LEU A 53 9.66 -11.56 -1.31
N SER A 54 8.75 -10.72 -1.82
CA SER A 54 7.30 -10.89 -1.61
C SER A 54 6.71 -12.09 -2.35
N GLY A 55 7.43 -12.65 -3.33
CA GLY A 55 6.94 -13.71 -4.22
C GLY A 55 6.03 -13.22 -5.34
N ALA A 56 6.10 -11.94 -5.71
CA ALA A 56 5.28 -11.38 -6.78
C ALA A 56 5.62 -12.02 -8.14
N THR A 57 4.60 -12.35 -8.93
CA THR A 57 4.78 -12.95 -10.27
C THR A 57 5.37 -11.96 -11.27
N LYS A 58 5.02 -10.67 -11.14
CA LYS A 58 5.47 -9.59 -12.02
C LYS A 58 5.85 -8.35 -11.20
N ILE A 59 6.84 -7.59 -11.67
CA ILE A 59 7.19 -6.27 -11.12
C ILE A 59 6.99 -5.21 -12.21
N ILE A 60 6.29 -4.12 -11.89
CA ILE A 60 6.25 -2.93 -12.75
C ILE A 60 7.41 -2.01 -12.35
N THR A 61 8.31 -1.78 -13.31
CA THR A 61 9.53 -1.00 -13.13
C THR A 61 9.28 0.50 -13.25
N LYS A 62 9.95 1.27 -12.42
CA LYS A 62 10.02 2.74 -12.45
C LYS A 62 11.33 3.18 -13.11
N THR A 63 11.47 4.49 -13.32
CA THR A 63 12.62 5.08 -14.00
C THR A 63 13.27 6.18 -13.17
N THR A 64 14.53 6.51 -13.46
CA THR A 64 15.22 7.62 -12.79
C THR A 64 14.59 8.98 -13.10
N HIS A 65 13.79 9.08 -14.16
CA HIS A 65 13.09 10.29 -14.58
C HIS A 65 11.69 10.48 -13.96
N GLU A 66 11.27 9.63 -13.01
CA GLU A 66 9.89 9.62 -12.48
C GLU A 66 9.46 10.95 -11.84
N SER A 67 10.40 11.73 -11.30
CA SER A 67 10.15 13.05 -10.70
C SER A 67 10.12 14.20 -11.72
N ILE A 68 10.46 13.94 -12.99
CA ILE A 68 10.59 14.94 -14.05
C ILE A 68 9.46 14.78 -15.08
N GLY A 69 9.21 13.56 -15.57
CA GLY A 69 8.21 13.32 -16.61
C GLY A 69 8.33 11.95 -17.26
N ILE A 70 7.75 11.82 -18.46
CA ILE A 70 7.82 10.56 -19.23
C ILE A 70 9.30 10.22 -19.52
N PRO A 71 9.76 8.99 -19.23
CA PRO A 71 11.15 8.62 -19.38
C PRO A 71 11.57 8.54 -20.85
N THR A 72 12.86 8.79 -21.09
CA THR A 72 13.50 8.38 -22.35
C THR A 72 13.61 6.84 -22.39
N LYS A 73 13.85 6.28 -23.58
CA LYS A 73 14.09 4.84 -23.73
C LYS A 73 15.34 4.37 -22.95
N GLU A 74 16.34 5.23 -22.80
CA GLU A 74 17.56 4.98 -22.05
C GLU A 74 17.27 4.86 -20.54
N ALA A 75 16.59 5.85 -19.94
CA ALA A 75 16.23 5.85 -18.52
C ALA A 75 15.27 4.70 -18.16
N ASN A 76 14.35 4.38 -19.07
CA ASN A 76 13.49 3.20 -18.91
C ASN A 76 14.31 1.90 -18.98
N GLY A 77 15.22 1.79 -19.94
CA GLY A 77 16.12 0.64 -20.06
C GLY A 77 17.01 0.45 -18.83
N GLU A 78 17.46 1.53 -18.20
CA GLU A 78 18.23 1.48 -16.96
C GLU A 78 17.41 0.92 -15.79
N GLY A 79 16.20 1.45 -15.57
CA GLY A 79 15.29 0.95 -14.53
C GLY A 79 14.98 -0.54 -14.68
N ILE A 80 14.74 -1.00 -15.93
CA ILE A 80 14.52 -2.42 -16.24
C ILE A 80 15.77 -3.26 -15.93
N LYS A 81 16.96 -2.82 -16.36
CA LYS A 81 18.22 -3.55 -16.13
C LYS A 81 18.53 -3.67 -14.64
N ALA A 82 18.39 -2.57 -13.88
CA ALA A 82 18.61 -2.55 -12.44
C ALA A 82 17.63 -3.48 -11.71
N THR A 83 16.33 -3.39 -12.04
CA THR A 83 15.30 -4.27 -11.47
C THR A 83 15.63 -5.73 -11.76
N LYS A 84 15.90 -6.08 -13.02
CA LYS A 84 16.22 -7.47 -13.42
C LYS A 84 17.48 -7.99 -12.71
N PHE A 85 18.51 -7.16 -12.58
CA PHE A 85 19.73 -7.51 -11.86
C PHE A 85 19.44 -7.87 -10.40
N VAL A 86 18.70 -7.03 -9.67
CA VAL A 86 18.33 -7.29 -8.27
C VAL A 86 17.47 -8.54 -8.13
N VAL A 87 16.46 -8.73 -8.99
CA VAL A 87 15.62 -9.94 -8.97
C VAL A 87 16.47 -11.20 -9.19
N ASN A 88 17.42 -11.17 -10.12
CA ASN A 88 18.31 -12.30 -10.39
C ASN A 88 19.24 -12.62 -9.20
N LEU A 89 19.73 -11.61 -8.48
CA LEU A 89 20.52 -11.82 -7.25
C LEU A 89 19.72 -12.53 -6.15
N LEU A 90 18.40 -12.33 -6.13
CA LEU A 90 17.50 -12.86 -5.10
C LEU A 90 16.73 -14.12 -5.55
N LYS A 91 17.03 -14.68 -6.72
CA LYS A 91 16.25 -15.78 -7.32
C LYS A 91 16.12 -17.02 -6.43
N ASP A 92 17.12 -17.28 -5.59
CA ASP A 92 17.19 -18.44 -4.70
C ASP A 92 16.71 -18.10 -3.27
N GLN A 93 16.28 -16.85 -3.03
CA GLN A 93 15.87 -16.35 -1.73
C GLN A 93 14.35 -16.25 -1.63
N LYS A 94 13.83 -16.49 -0.42
CA LYS A 94 12.44 -16.23 -0.05
C LYS A 94 12.43 -15.47 1.25
N PHE A 95 11.47 -14.57 1.42
CA PHE A 95 11.30 -13.91 2.71
C PHE A 95 10.90 -14.95 3.78
N PRO A 96 11.63 -15.06 4.90
CA PRO A 96 11.36 -16.06 5.93
C PRO A 96 10.02 -15.81 6.62
N GLU A 97 9.36 -16.89 7.05
CA GLU A 97 8.18 -16.75 7.90
C GLU A 97 8.57 -16.17 9.26
N SER A 98 7.75 -15.24 9.75
CA SER A 98 7.89 -14.68 11.08
C SER A 98 6.53 -14.45 11.72
N LYS A 99 6.53 -14.27 13.05
CA LYS A 99 5.32 -13.95 13.79
C LYS A 99 4.77 -12.58 13.36
N GLU A 100 5.66 -11.63 13.12
CA GLU A 100 5.34 -10.27 12.68
C GLU A 100 4.67 -10.29 11.30
N LEU A 101 5.24 -11.04 10.35
CA LEU A 101 4.68 -11.19 9.02
C LEU A 101 3.29 -11.82 9.06
N THR A 102 3.16 -12.94 9.79
CA THR A 102 1.87 -13.63 9.97
C THR A 102 0.83 -12.71 10.61
N THR A 103 1.24 -11.93 11.62
CA THR A 103 0.35 -10.98 12.31
C THR A 103 -0.16 -9.91 11.35
N GLU A 104 0.72 -9.33 10.54
CA GLU A 104 0.37 -8.29 9.58
C GLU A 104 -0.50 -8.83 8.43
N ILE A 105 -0.19 -10.03 7.89
CA ILE A 105 -1.04 -10.71 6.91
C ILE A 105 -2.45 -10.91 7.47
N ASN A 106 -2.56 -11.45 8.69
CA ASN A 106 -3.86 -11.70 9.31
C ASN A 106 -4.64 -10.40 9.59
N GLN A 107 -3.95 -9.32 9.98
CA GLN A 107 -4.57 -8.01 10.15
C GLN A 107 -5.14 -7.50 8.82
N ILE A 108 -4.37 -7.55 7.73
CA ILE A 108 -4.83 -7.15 6.39
C ILE A 108 -6.03 -8.01 5.96
N LYS A 109 -5.96 -9.33 6.16
CA LYS A 109 -7.07 -10.23 5.78
C LYS A 109 -8.36 -9.90 6.54
N ARG A 110 -8.28 -9.57 7.83
CA ARG A 110 -9.43 -9.11 8.63
C ARG A 110 -10.01 -7.79 8.11
N GLU A 111 -9.16 -6.82 7.79
CA GLU A 111 -9.58 -5.54 7.22
C GLU A 111 -10.33 -5.72 5.90
N VAL A 112 -9.74 -6.45 4.96
CA VAL A 112 -10.35 -6.75 3.66
C VAL A 112 -11.66 -7.50 3.86
N LYS A 113 -11.72 -8.47 4.78
CA LYS A 113 -12.96 -9.20 5.07
C LYS A 113 -14.07 -8.27 5.55
N CYS A 114 -13.79 -7.35 6.48
CA CYS A 114 -14.81 -6.39 6.94
C CYS A 114 -15.35 -5.54 5.79
N LEU A 115 -14.46 -5.05 4.91
CA LEU A 115 -14.87 -4.27 3.74
C LEU A 115 -15.71 -5.09 2.76
N MET A 116 -15.29 -6.32 2.45
CA MET A 116 -16.02 -7.22 1.55
C MET A 116 -17.39 -7.63 2.13
N ASP A 117 -17.46 -7.95 3.42
CA ASP A 117 -18.72 -8.29 4.09
C ASP A 117 -19.69 -7.10 4.05
N ALA A 118 -19.20 -5.88 4.27
CA ALA A 118 -20.01 -4.65 4.17
C ALA A 118 -20.51 -4.41 2.73
N VAL A 119 -19.64 -4.57 1.73
CA VAL A 119 -20.01 -4.46 0.30
C VAL A 119 -21.10 -5.47 -0.06
N MET A 120 -20.92 -6.75 0.31
CA MET A 120 -21.89 -7.81 0.02
C MET A 120 -23.22 -7.56 0.73
N HIS A 121 -23.21 -7.06 1.97
CA HIS A 121 -24.42 -6.70 2.70
C HIS A 121 -25.21 -5.58 2.00
N LEU A 122 -24.55 -4.49 1.61
CA LEU A 122 -25.18 -3.38 0.89
C LEU A 122 -25.77 -3.81 -0.46
N GLY A 123 -25.11 -4.77 -1.10
CA GLY A 123 -25.52 -5.36 -2.36
C GLY A 123 -26.61 -6.42 -2.27
N ASN A 124 -27.05 -6.82 -1.06
CA ASN A 124 -27.88 -8.02 -0.87
C ASN A 124 -27.29 -9.26 -1.58
N ASN A 125 -25.99 -9.48 -1.40
CA ASN A 125 -25.15 -10.49 -2.06
C ASN A 125 -24.84 -10.26 -3.56
N ASP A 126 -25.22 -9.11 -4.14
CA ASP A 126 -24.71 -8.68 -5.44
C ASP A 126 -23.48 -7.77 -5.25
N LEU A 127 -22.30 -8.26 -5.64
CA LEU A 127 -21.03 -7.55 -5.49
C LEU A 127 -21.00 -6.23 -6.28
N ALA A 128 -21.58 -6.20 -7.48
CA ALA A 128 -21.54 -5.03 -8.34
C ALA A 128 -22.43 -3.91 -7.78
N VAL A 129 -23.67 -4.25 -7.40
CA VAL A 129 -24.60 -3.32 -6.74
C VAL A 129 -24.03 -2.86 -5.40
N GLY A 130 -23.46 -3.80 -4.63
CA GLY A 130 -22.80 -3.52 -3.35
C GLY A 130 -21.66 -2.53 -3.50
N THR A 131 -20.84 -2.66 -4.54
CA THR A 131 -19.71 -1.77 -4.80
C THR A 131 -20.17 -0.34 -5.05
N VAL A 132 -21.20 -0.14 -5.89
CA VAL A 132 -21.76 1.20 -6.17
C VAL A 132 -22.23 1.86 -4.87
N LYS A 133 -23.06 1.15 -4.09
CA LYS A 133 -23.57 1.65 -2.81
C LYS A 133 -22.47 1.91 -1.79
N ALA A 134 -21.43 1.08 -1.77
CA ALA A 134 -20.32 1.24 -0.85
C ALA A 134 -19.55 2.54 -1.08
N PHE A 135 -19.32 2.93 -2.34
CA PHE A 135 -18.74 4.24 -2.67
C PHE A 135 -19.72 5.38 -2.35
N GLU A 136 -21.01 5.25 -2.68
CA GLU A 136 -22.03 6.26 -2.36
C GLU A 136 -22.11 6.57 -0.85
N GLN A 137 -21.88 5.56 -0.01
CA GLN A 137 -21.93 5.65 1.45
C GLN A 137 -20.56 5.90 2.11
N GLY A 138 -19.45 5.79 1.37
CA GLY A 138 -18.09 5.90 1.90
C GLY A 138 -17.61 4.67 2.69
N VAL A 139 -18.31 3.54 2.56
CA VAL A 139 -17.91 2.23 3.13
C VAL A 139 -16.65 1.71 2.45
N ILE A 140 -16.50 2.04 1.16
CA ILE A 140 -15.24 2.00 0.43
C ILE A 140 -14.89 3.45 0.06
N ASP A 141 -13.65 3.82 0.32
CA ASP A 141 -13.10 5.14 0.00
C ASP A 141 -11.63 4.94 -0.41
N VAL A 142 -11.12 5.80 -1.28
CA VAL A 142 -9.77 5.73 -1.84
C VAL A 142 -9.06 7.06 -1.60
N PRO A 143 -7.89 7.08 -0.93
CA PRO A 143 -7.23 8.34 -0.60
C PRO A 143 -6.84 9.11 -1.86
N PHE A 144 -7.12 10.42 -1.89
CA PHE A 144 -6.74 11.34 -2.96
C PHE A 144 -7.32 11.00 -4.35
N ALA A 145 -8.38 10.18 -4.41
CA ALA A 145 -9.01 9.86 -5.68
C ALA A 145 -9.74 11.08 -6.28
N PRO A 146 -9.60 11.37 -7.59
CA PRO A 146 -10.22 12.53 -8.23
C PRO A 146 -11.71 12.30 -8.58
N SER A 147 -12.22 11.09 -8.37
CA SER A 147 -13.61 10.76 -8.70
C SER A 147 -14.59 11.50 -7.79
N ARG A 148 -15.57 12.19 -8.37
CA ARG A 148 -16.67 12.83 -7.61
C ARG A 148 -17.53 11.85 -6.79
N TYR A 149 -17.44 10.55 -7.10
CA TYR A 149 -18.17 9.49 -6.40
C TYR A 149 -17.40 8.96 -5.19
N ASN A 150 -16.13 9.32 -5.06
CA ASN A 150 -15.33 9.00 -3.90
C ASN A 150 -15.59 10.05 -2.81
N LYS A 151 -15.81 9.63 -1.55
CA LYS A 151 -16.05 10.57 -0.45
C LYS A 151 -14.82 11.39 -0.11
N GLY A 152 -13.65 10.76 -0.11
CA GLY A 152 -12.38 11.43 0.22
C GLY A 152 -12.25 11.77 1.69
N ASP A 153 -12.99 11.08 2.56
CA ASP A 153 -13.00 11.29 4.00
C ASP A 153 -11.91 10.48 4.70
N ILE A 154 -11.30 9.52 4.00
CA ILE A 154 -10.21 8.71 4.53
C ILE A 154 -8.86 9.38 4.31
N LEU A 155 -8.03 9.34 5.35
CA LEU A 155 -6.66 9.82 5.28
C LEU A 155 -5.71 8.74 5.79
N PRO A 156 -4.65 8.39 5.03
CA PRO A 156 -3.63 7.48 5.50
C PRO A 156 -2.48 8.24 6.17
N ALA A 157 -1.80 7.60 7.10
CA ALA A 157 -0.50 8.04 7.62
C ALA A 157 0.35 6.81 7.96
N ARG A 158 1.66 6.97 7.99
CA ARG A 158 2.55 5.90 8.45
C ARG A 158 2.55 5.79 9.97
N ASP A 159 2.64 4.57 10.49
CA ASP A 159 2.98 4.33 11.89
C ASP A 159 4.47 4.57 12.17
N ASN A 160 4.87 4.33 13.41
CA ASN A 160 6.24 4.59 13.85
C ASN A 160 7.29 3.72 13.15
N GLU A 161 6.87 2.60 12.57
CA GLU A 161 7.73 1.65 11.83
C GLU A 161 7.65 1.90 10.31
N GLY A 162 6.86 2.88 9.86
CA GLY A 162 6.71 3.24 8.45
C GLY A 162 5.64 2.47 7.69
N ARG A 163 4.84 1.63 8.36
CA ARG A 163 3.72 0.92 7.73
C ARG A 163 2.54 1.86 7.55
N ILE A 164 1.85 1.79 6.42
CA ILE A 164 0.67 2.64 6.17
C ILE A 164 -0.47 2.17 7.08
N ARG A 165 -1.07 3.13 7.79
CA ARG A 165 -2.23 2.99 8.66
C ARG A 165 -3.30 4.01 8.26
N ILE A 166 -4.50 3.83 8.78
CA ILE A 166 -5.63 4.72 8.56
C ILE A 166 -5.66 5.74 9.70
N LEU A 167 -5.48 7.01 9.34
CA LEU A 167 -5.53 8.16 10.25
C LEU A 167 -6.97 8.59 10.47
N GLU A 168 -7.66 8.93 9.38
CA GLU A 168 -9.09 9.24 9.37
C GLU A 168 -9.84 8.11 8.67
N PHE A 169 -10.89 7.61 9.30
CA PHE A 169 -11.61 6.43 8.84
C PHE A 169 -12.83 6.74 7.97
N GLY A 170 -13.34 7.98 8.01
CA GLY A 170 -14.63 8.31 7.41
C GLY A 170 -15.70 7.27 7.77
N ASN A 171 -16.39 6.77 6.74
CA ASN A 171 -17.41 5.72 6.86
C ASN A 171 -16.89 4.32 6.52
N LEU A 172 -15.57 4.09 6.48
CA LEU A 172 -15.01 2.79 6.10
C LEU A 172 -15.68 1.65 6.88
N GLY A 173 -16.02 0.59 6.15
CA GLY A 173 -16.65 -0.63 6.67
C GLY A 173 -15.71 -1.49 7.52
N LEU A 174 -15.11 -0.90 8.56
CA LEU A 174 -14.20 -1.56 9.49
C LEU A 174 -14.81 -1.64 10.88
N SER A 175 -14.50 -2.71 11.61
CA SER A 175 -14.90 -2.84 13.02
C SER A 175 -14.13 -1.86 13.91
N GLU A 176 -14.72 -1.48 15.05
CA GLU A 176 -14.01 -0.60 16.01
C GLU A 176 -12.73 -1.24 16.57
N GLU A 177 -12.64 -2.56 16.64
CA GLU A 177 -11.39 -3.27 17.00
C GLU A 177 -10.26 -2.92 16.02
N ILE A 178 -10.52 -3.00 14.72
CA ILE A 178 -9.56 -2.65 13.67
C ILE A 178 -9.23 -1.15 13.73
N LYS A 179 -10.22 -0.28 13.90
CA LYS A 179 -9.97 1.16 14.01
C LYS A 179 -9.09 1.49 15.21
N ASN A 180 -9.31 0.84 16.35
CA ASN A 180 -8.48 1.02 17.54
C ASN A 180 -7.05 0.52 17.35
N PHE A 181 -6.83 -0.56 16.59
CA PHE A 181 -5.50 -1.01 16.20
C PHE A 181 -4.73 0.08 15.43
N HIS A 182 -5.35 0.67 14.40
CA HIS A 182 -4.75 1.75 13.60
C HIS A 182 -4.49 3.00 14.44
N ARG A 183 -5.47 3.45 15.24
CA ARG A 183 -5.33 4.59 16.16
C ARG A 183 -4.14 4.41 17.12
N LYS A 184 -3.98 3.21 17.69
CA LYS A 184 -2.86 2.89 18.57
C LYS A 184 -1.52 3.02 17.84
N LYS A 185 -1.41 2.46 16.63
CA LYS A 185 -0.18 2.51 15.83
C LYS A 185 0.22 3.92 15.40
N ILE A 186 -0.76 4.76 15.08
CA ILE A 186 -0.52 6.18 14.78
C ILE A 186 -0.14 6.96 16.03
N LYS A 187 -0.79 6.68 17.17
CA LYS A 187 -0.44 7.31 18.44
C LYS A 187 0.97 6.95 18.90
N GLU A 188 1.42 5.72 18.71
CA GLU A 188 2.82 5.30 18.96
C GLU A 188 3.83 6.19 18.20
N ARG A 189 3.52 6.59 16.96
CA ARG A 189 4.35 7.53 16.19
C ARG A 189 4.30 8.94 16.76
N ALA A 190 3.11 9.45 17.01
CA ALA A 190 2.89 10.81 17.50
C ALA A 190 3.60 11.04 18.85
N ASP A 191 3.49 10.07 19.76
CA ASP A 191 4.17 10.08 21.05
C ASP A 191 5.69 10.04 20.90
N TYR A 192 6.22 9.23 19.96
CA TYR A 192 7.66 9.19 19.65
C TYR A 192 8.18 10.50 19.06
N GLU A 193 7.38 11.17 18.23
CA GLU A 193 7.74 12.44 17.58
C GLU A 193 7.49 13.67 18.47
N GLY A 194 6.84 13.50 19.61
CA GLY A 194 6.51 14.60 20.52
C GLY A 194 5.52 15.61 19.91
N ARG A 195 4.58 15.14 19.08
CA ARG A 195 3.55 15.97 18.44
C ARG A 195 2.19 15.29 18.44
N GLU A 196 1.13 16.08 18.22
CA GLU A 196 -0.23 15.55 18.15
C GLU A 196 -0.49 14.77 16.86
N VAL A 197 -1.39 13.79 16.96
CA VAL A 197 -1.96 13.10 15.79
C VAL A 197 -2.77 14.10 14.99
N SER A 198 -2.35 14.38 13.75
CA SER A 198 -2.97 15.38 12.90
C SER A 198 -2.78 15.05 11.43
N PHE A 199 -3.53 15.73 10.56
CA PHE A 199 -3.37 15.66 9.10
C PHE A 199 -1.94 15.96 8.63
N GLN A 200 -1.15 16.70 9.41
CA GLN A 200 0.26 16.97 9.10
C GLN A 200 1.08 15.68 8.96
N LEU A 201 0.73 14.60 9.68
CA LEU A 201 1.37 13.28 9.51
C LEU A 201 1.25 12.77 8.06
N THR A 202 0.06 12.89 7.49
CA THR A 202 -0.22 12.53 6.10
C THR A 202 0.57 13.39 5.13
N VAL A 203 0.58 14.71 5.35
CA VAL A 203 1.31 15.67 4.50
C VAL A 203 2.80 15.36 4.49
N ASP A 204 3.40 15.14 5.66
CA ASP A 204 4.83 14.85 5.75
C ASP A 204 5.19 13.55 5.04
N ASP A 205 4.35 12.52 5.14
CA ASP A 205 4.58 11.21 4.50
C ASP A 205 4.44 11.26 2.97
N ILE A 206 3.62 12.16 2.43
CA ILE A 206 3.49 12.37 0.97
C ILE A 206 4.83 12.83 0.38
N TYR A 207 5.56 13.69 1.09
CA TYR A 207 6.83 14.24 0.61
C TYR A 207 8.06 13.41 1.02
N ALA A 208 7.95 12.61 2.09
CA ALA A 208 9.09 11.97 2.75
C ALA A 208 10.04 11.23 1.77
N VAL A 209 9.51 10.38 0.89
CA VAL A 209 10.34 9.54 0.01
C VAL A 209 11.10 10.38 -1.01
N SER A 210 10.48 11.42 -1.55
CA SER A 210 11.15 12.37 -2.45
C SER A 210 12.24 13.19 -1.75
N GLN A 211 12.20 13.26 -0.41
CA GLN A 211 13.18 13.92 0.45
C GLN A 211 14.15 12.91 1.12
N GLY A 212 14.17 11.66 0.67
CA GLY A 212 15.14 10.66 1.11
C GLY A 212 14.79 9.91 2.41
N SER A 213 13.54 10.00 2.89
CA SER A 213 13.09 9.27 4.10
C SER A 213 11.81 8.49 3.85
N LEU A 214 11.62 7.34 4.49
CA LEU A 214 10.35 6.61 4.35
C LEU A 214 9.22 7.26 5.15
N VAL A 215 9.52 7.76 6.35
CA VAL A 215 8.58 8.39 7.27
C VAL A 215 8.87 9.88 7.35
N GLY A 216 7.84 10.71 7.20
CA GLY A 216 7.95 12.15 7.30
C GLY A 216 8.11 12.59 8.76
N ARG A 217 9.34 12.50 9.27
CA ARG A 217 9.67 12.94 10.63
C ARG A 217 9.85 14.46 10.68
N PRO A 218 9.46 15.13 11.77
CA PRO A 218 9.79 16.54 11.96
C PRO A 218 11.31 16.75 11.90
N GLN A 219 11.75 17.80 11.18
CA GLN A 219 13.15 18.23 11.27
C GLN A 219 13.41 18.69 12.71
N ARG A 220 14.30 18.00 13.43
CA ARG A 220 14.81 18.52 14.69
C ARG A 220 15.58 19.80 14.35
N LYS A 221 15.17 20.94 14.89
CA LYS A 221 16.05 22.10 14.96
C LYS A 221 17.18 21.70 15.91
N GLU A 222 18.36 21.42 15.35
CA GLU A 222 19.61 21.39 16.12
C GLU A 222 19.92 22.78 16.69
#